data_AF-J9C8E3-F1
#
_entry.id   AF-J9C8E3-F1
#
_cell.length_a   1.000
_cell.length_b   1.000
_cell.length_c   1.000
_cell.angle_alpha   90.00
_cell.angle_beta   90.00
_cell.angle_gamma   90.00
#
_symmetry.space_group_name_H-M   'P 1'
#
loop_
_entity.id
_entity.type
_entity.pdbx_description
1 polymer ?
#
loop_
_entity_poly.entity_id
_entity_poly.type
_entity_poly.pdbx_seq_one_letter_code
_entity_poly.pdbx_strand_id
1 'polypeptide(L)'
;MGREMKNEEDFKIDSDVGKLRLAGRDIYQYNGKEKIYSNSNEKTNQRELEKNFNAELIADDDNHPTSGFGAYALRSKDTDEIFIVYVGTQPNQVGDLATDGAIGLHNLTNSPILGSLAEFQYSQAEKFYEKVKAGNKGKKITLLGHSLGGGAANTVALRHQEDNINVLALNPAPVLNKDVVKYGYGTNMKNCRSLINEYDPLYGAIKATDFVIPGQVYKMENGDISVFL
;
A
#
# COMPACT_ATOMS: atom_id res chain seq x y z
N MET A 1 -24.17 27.64 -19.58
CA MET A 1 -24.62 26.37 -18.93
C MET A 1 -23.69 25.26 -19.38
N GLY A 2 -22.55 25.11 -18.73
CA GLY A 2 -21.65 23.98 -18.96
C GLY A 2 -22.13 22.81 -18.11
N ARG A 3 -22.59 21.74 -18.76
CA ARG A 3 -22.92 20.49 -18.09
C ARG A 3 -21.58 19.89 -17.64
N GLU A 4 -21.22 20.01 -16.37
CA GLU A 4 -20.21 19.15 -15.77
C GLU A 4 -20.71 17.71 -15.94
N MET A 5 -20.05 16.95 -16.82
CA MET A 5 -20.21 15.49 -16.81
C MET A 5 -19.67 15.02 -15.47
N LYS A 6 -20.55 14.72 -14.50
CA LYS A 6 -20.21 13.81 -13.42
C LYS A 6 -19.88 12.48 -14.10
N ASN A 7 -18.60 12.15 -14.24
CA ASN A 7 -18.20 10.79 -14.51
C ASN A 7 -18.63 9.96 -13.30
N GLU A 8 -19.80 9.32 -13.40
CA GLU A 8 -20.30 8.30 -12.47
C GLU A 8 -19.50 6.99 -12.56
N GLU A 9 -18.22 7.05 -12.92
CA GLU A 9 -17.28 6.05 -12.43
C GLU A 9 -16.96 6.46 -10.99
N ASP A 10 -17.90 6.18 -10.08
CA ASP A 10 -17.57 6.05 -8.66
C ASP A 10 -16.28 5.21 -8.59
N PHE A 11 -15.34 5.56 -7.71
CA PHE A 11 -14.02 4.93 -7.61
C PHE A 11 -14.12 3.48 -7.06
N LYS A 12 -14.98 2.63 -7.63
CA LYS A 12 -15.23 1.24 -7.26
C LYS A 12 -13.90 0.54 -7.03
N ILE A 13 -13.75 -0.07 -5.86
CA ILE A 13 -12.49 -0.68 -5.45
C ILE A 13 -12.02 -1.81 -6.37
N ASP A 14 -12.93 -2.47 -7.08
CA ASP A 14 -12.60 -3.51 -8.06
C ASP A 14 -11.96 -2.96 -9.35
N SER A 15 -12.19 -1.68 -9.66
CA SER A 15 -11.63 -1.03 -10.85
C SER A 15 -10.16 -0.68 -10.65
N ASP A 16 -9.38 -0.66 -11.74
CA ASP A 16 -7.96 -0.28 -11.64
C ASP A 16 -7.80 1.19 -11.23
N VAL A 17 -8.68 2.08 -11.70
CA VAL A 17 -8.72 3.49 -11.29
C VAL A 17 -9.02 3.60 -9.79
N GLY A 18 -9.98 2.84 -9.26
CA GLY A 18 -10.29 2.82 -7.82
C GLY A 18 -9.11 2.33 -6.98
N LYS A 19 -8.44 1.25 -7.38
CA LYS A 19 -7.24 0.75 -6.66
C LYS A 19 -6.10 1.77 -6.68
N LEU A 20 -5.85 2.41 -7.82
CA LEU A 20 -4.83 3.45 -7.95
C LEU A 20 -5.15 4.66 -7.08
N ARG A 21 -6.39 5.15 -7.16
CA ARG A 21 -6.91 6.27 -6.37
C ARG A 21 -6.74 6.02 -4.86
N LEU A 22 -7.16 4.85 -4.41
CA LEU A 22 -7.04 4.42 -3.02
C LEU A 22 -5.58 4.33 -2.59
N ALA A 23 -4.76 3.56 -3.32
CA ALA A 23 -3.36 3.33 -2.98
C ALA A 23 -2.49 4.60 -3.08
N GLY A 24 -2.83 5.56 -3.95
CA GLY A 24 -2.01 6.75 -4.19
C GLY A 24 -2.40 7.95 -3.34
N ARG A 25 -3.66 8.08 -2.91
CA ARG A 25 -4.15 9.30 -2.25
C ARG A 25 -5.09 9.04 -1.07
N ASP A 26 -6.16 8.26 -1.20
CA ASP A 26 -7.10 8.07 -0.07
C ASP A 26 -6.49 7.27 1.07
N ILE A 27 -5.49 6.42 0.79
CA ILE A 27 -4.72 5.73 1.82
C ILE A 27 -4.19 6.69 2.88
N TYR A 28 -3.68 7.85 2.46
CA TYR A 28 -3.15 8.87 3.35
C TYR A 28 -4.23 9.80 3.88
N GLN A 29 -5.17 10.23 3.03
CA GLN A 29 -6.23 11.15 3.46
C GLN A 29 -7.13 10.51 4.51
N TYR A 30 -7.47 9.23 4.36
CA TYR A 30 -8.29 8.51 5.32
C TYR A 30 -7.54 8.30 6.64
N ASN A 31 -6.30 7.79 6.58
CA ASN A 31 -5.49 7.55 7.79
C ASN A 31 -5.13 8.84 8.53
N GLY A 32 -4.86 9.92 7.79
CA GLY A 32 -4.54 11.23 8.35
C GLY A 32 -5.76 12.05 8.80
N LYS A 33 -6.98 11.55 8.56
CA LYS A 33 -8.23 12.29 8.81
C LYS A 33 -8.21 13.66 8.12
N GLU A 34 -7.87 13.68 6.83
CA GLU A 34 -7.70 14.89 6.03
C GLU A 34 -8.80 15.04 4.97
N LYS A 35 -8.98 16.26 4.46
CA LYS A 35 -9.90 16.57 3.34
C LYS A 35 -11.33 16.09 3.60
N ILE A 36 -11.84 15.18 2.79
CA ILE A 36 -13.20 14.63 2.93
C ILE A 36 -13.33 13.66 4.11
N TYR A 37 -12.20 13.23 4.68
CA TYR A 37 -12.12 12.34 5.85
C TYR A 37 -11.73 13.10 7.13
N SER A 38 -11.89 14.44 7.16
CA SER A 38 -11.54 15.26 8.32
C SER A 38 -12.71 15.52 9.28
N ASN A 39 -13.80 14.75 9.19
CA ASN A 39 -14.89 14.88 10.14
C ASN A 39 -14.44 14.39 11.52
N SER A 40 -14.84 15.08 12.58
CA SER A 40 -14.54 14.65 13.96
C SER A 40 -15.22 13.34 14.33
N ASN A 41 -16.32 13.00 13.67
CA ASN A 41 -17.00 11.71 13.81
C ASN A 41 -16.43 10.69 12.81
N GLU A 42 -15.67 9.74 13.34
CA GLU A 42 -15.01 8.67 12.56
C GLU A 42 -15.99 7.86 11.70
N LYS A 43 -17.22 7.62 12.19
CA LYS A 43 -18.25 6.91 11.40
C LYS A 43 -18.65 7.66 10.14
N THR A 44 -18.53 8.99 10.14
CA THR A 44 -18.80 9.79 8.94
C THR A 44 -17.68 9.59 7.93
N ASN A 45 -16.42 9.64 8.37
CA ASN A 45 -15.27 9.39 7.49
C ASN A 45 -15.29 7.98 6.91
N GLN A 46 -15.63 6.97 7.73
CA GLN A 46 -15.82 5.60 7.27
C GLN A 46 -16.90 5.52 6.19
N ARG A 47 -18.07 6.13 6.39
CA ARG A 47 -19.15 6.13 5.40
C ARG A 47 -18.75 6.80 4.08
N GLU A 48 -17.97 7.88 4.14
CA GLU A 48 -17.45 8.52 2.92
C GLU A 48 -16.46 7.61 2.19
N LEU A 49 -15.59 6.88 2.92
CA LEU A 49 -14.67 5.92 2.32
C LEU A 49 -15.44 4.78 1.64
N GLU A 50 -16.36 4.16 2.38
CA GLU A 50 -17.22 3.08 1.90
C GLU A 50 -18.06 3.46 0.69
N LYS A 51 -18.55 4.71 0.65
CA LYS A 51 -19.32 5.24 -0.47
C LYS A 51 -18.43 5.49 -1.69
N ASN A 52 -17.30 6.16 -1.52
CA ASN A 52 -16.39 6.49 -2.62
C ASN A 52 -15.89 5.24 -3.36
N PHE A 53 -15.67 4.15 -2.63
CA PHE A 53 -15.07 2.93 -3.15
C PHE A 53 -16.08 1.79 -3.39
N ASN A 54 -17.38 2.03 -3.16
CA ASN A 54 -18.43 1.00 -3.18
C ASN A 54 -18.04 -0.25 -2.37
N ALA A 55 -17.60 -0.03 -1.14
CA ALA A 55 -17.05 -1.06 -0.27
C ALA A 55 -17.58 -0.94 1.16
N GLU A 56 -17.22 -1.89 2.01
CA GLU A 56 -17.49 -1.91 3.45
C GLU A 56 -16.18 -2.08 4.22
N LEU A 57 -15.95 -1.27 5.25
CA LEU A 57 -14.81 -1.43 6.14
C LEU A 57 -15.07 -2.61 7.09
N ILE A 58 -14.25 -3.66 6.98
CA ILE A 58 -14.44 -4.90 7.75
C ILE A 58 -13.38 -5.13 8.82
N ALA A 59 -12.25 -4.43 8.74
CA ALA A 59 -11.20 -4.43 9.75
C ALA A 59 -10.29 -3.22 9.59
N ASP A 60 -9.69 -2.79 10.69
CA ASP A 60 -8.67 -1.76 10.75
C ASP A 60 -7.65 -2.09 11.86
N ASP A 61 -6.45 -1.54 11.71
CA ASP A 61 -5.35 -1.59 12.66
C ASP A 61 -4.52 -0.31 12.51
N ASP A 62 -5.02 0.77 13.09
CA ASP A 62 -4.43 2.12 13.05
C ASP A 62 -3.81 2.54 14.40
N ASN A 63 -3.82 1.66 15.41
CA ASN A 63 -3.43 1.98 16.78
C ASN A 63 -1.94 1.71 17.08
N HIS A 64 -1.05 2.09 16.17
CA HIS A 64 0.40 1.94 16.36
C HIS A 64 1.16 3.28 16.29
N PRO A 65 0.93 4.21 17.23
CA PRO A 65 1.57 5.52 17.22
C PRO A 65 3.11 5.45 17.31
N THR A 66 3.65 4.40 17.90
CA THR A 66 5.11 4.20 18.05
C THR A 66 5.78 3.67 16.78
N SER A 67 5.08 2.86 15.99
CA SER A 67 5.66 2.28 14.76
C SER A 67 5.23 3.01 13.49
N GLY A 68 4.17 3.81 13.54
CA GLY A 68 3.59 4.49 12.37
C GLY A 68 2.90 3.56 11.38
N PHE A 69 2.66 2.30 11.76
CA PHE A 69 1.93 1.33 10.96
C PHE A 69 0.43 1.62 10.99
N GLY A 70 -0.18 1.67 9.82
CA GLY A 70 -1.64 1.67 9.68
C GLY A 70 -2.05 0.65 8.64
N ALA A 71 -3.15 -0.06 8.88
CA ALA A 71 -3.76 -0.93 7.89
C ALA A 71 -5.27 -0.96 8.02
N TYR A 72 -5.96 -1.24 6.93
CA TYR A 72 -7.39 -1.50 6.95
C TYR A 72 -7.81 -2.46 5.83
N ALA A 73 -8.96 -3.08 5.97
CA ALA A 73 -9.52 -4.01 5.01
C ALA A 73 -10.92 -3.57 4.58
N LEU A 74 -11.11 -3.48 3.27
CA LEU A 74 -12.37 -3.17 2.62
C LEU A 74 -12.90 -4.42 1.92
N ARG A 75 -14.20 -4.69 2.03
CA ARG A 75 -14.90 -5.69 1.22
C ARG A 75 -15.66 -4.99 0.10
N SER A 76 -15.43 -5.37 -1.15
CA SER A 76 -16.25 -4.89 -2.27
C SER A 76 -17.70 -5.32 -2.11
N LYS A 77 -18.64 -4.40 -2.34
CA LYS A 77 -20.08 -4.69 -2.38
C LYS A 77 -20.51 -5.38 -3.67
N ASP A 78 -19.70 -5.29 -4.73
CA ASP A 78 -20.00 -5.87 -6.04
C ASP A 78 -19.48 -7.31 -6.16
N THR A 79 -18.31 -7.60 -5.58
CA THR A 79 -17.59 -8.87 -5.82
C THR A 79 -17.32 -9.71 -4.57
N ASP A 80 -17.58 -9.18 -3.37
CA ASP A 80 -17.11 -9.71 -2.08
C ASP A 80 -15.57 -9.88 -1.98
N GLU A 81 -14.79 -9.33 -2.92
CA GLU A 81 -13.32 -9.34 -2.83
C GLU A 81 -12.85 -8.48 -1.66
N ILE A 82 -11.81 -8.96 -0.98
CA ILE A 82 -11.21 -8.26 0.16
C ILE A 82 -9.97 -7.51 -0.31
N PHE A 83 -9.93 -6.22 0.02
CA PHE A 83 -8.81 -5.34 -0.28
C PHE A 83 -8.17 -4.93 1.04
N ILE A 84 -6.93 -5.37 1.27
CA ILE A 84 -6.15 -4.95 2.43
C ILE A 84 -5.24 -3.81 1.99
N VAL A 85 -5.32 -2.69 2.70
CA VAL A 85 -4.61 -1.45 2.41
C VAL A 85 -3.61 -1.21 3.52
N TYR A 86 -2.32 -1.22 3.18
CA TYR A 86 -1.23 -0.93 4.12
C TYR A 86 -0.76 0.51 3.96
N VAL A 87 -1.01 1.31 4.99
CA VAL A 87 -0.59 2.70 5.07
C VAL A 87 0.90 2.72 5.38
N GLY A 88 1.69 3.34 4.51
CA GLY A 88 3.09 3.65 4.81
C GLY A 88 3.22 4.79 5.82
N THR A 89 4.44 5.22 6.12
CA THR A 89 4.68 6.42 6.95
C THR A 89 4.00 7.65 6.35
N GLN A 90 3.35 8.48 7.16
CA GLN A 90 2.56 9.62 6.67
C GLN A 90 3.44 10.75 6.09
N PRO A 91 3.02 11.47 5.03
CA PRO A 91 3.79 12.53 4.36
C PRO A 91 4.29 13.66 5.27
N ASN A 92 3.51 13.99 6.30
CA ASN A 92 3.79 14.98 7.35
C ASN A 92 4.84 14.51 8.37
N GLN A 93 5.14 13.21 8.40
CA GLN A 93 6.32 12.62 9.06
C GLN A 93 7.48 12.39 8.06
N VAL A 94 7.25 12.61 6.76
CA VAL A 94 8.17 12.38 5.64
C VAL A 94 8.87 13.67 5.17
N GLY A 95 8.62 14.82 5.81
CA GLY A 95 9.41 16.03 5.61
C GLY A 95 10.92 15.79 5.77
N ASP A 96 11.30 14.86 6.65
CA ASP A 96 12.68 14.37 6.79
C ASP A 96 13.03 13.25 5.78
N LEU A 97 12.09 12.37 5.43
CA LEU A 97 12.37 11.16 4.63
C LEU A 97 12.60 11.43 3.12
N ALA A 98 12.04 12.50 2.56
CA ALA A 98 12.18 12.83 1.14
C ALA A 98 13.60 13.33 0.80
N THR A 99 14.22 14.08 1.72
CA THR A 99 15.65 14.45 1.65
C THR A 99 16.54 13.20 1.79
N ASP A 100 16.01 12.18 2.46
CA ASP A 100 16.66 10.91 2.75
C ASP A 100 16.28 9.78 1.79
N GLY A 101 15.63 9.96 0.64
CA GLY A 101 15.19 8.81 -0.18
C GLY A 101 16.30 7.79 -0.55
N ALA A 102 17.55 8.26 -0.73
CA ALA A 102 18.73 7.41 -0.88
C ALA A 102 19.33 6.93 0.45
N ILE A 103 19.26 7.75 1.49
CA ILE A 103 19.80 7.47 2.83
C ILE A 103 18.88 6.50 3.60
N GLY A 104 17.58 6.74 3.58
CA GLY A 104 16.50 5.92 4.11
C GLY A 104 16.45 4.53 3.51
N LEU A 105 16.73 4.33 2.22
CA LEU A 105 16.81 2.98 1.67
C LEU A 105 18.07 2.23 2.09
N HIS A 106 19.22 2.89 2.05
CA HIS A 106 20.47 2.35 2.60
C HIS A 106 20.33 2.05 4.11
N ASN A 107 19.54 2.85 4.83
CA ASN A 107 19.25 2.66 6.24
C ASN A 107 18.18 1.60 6.51
N LEU A 108 17.17 1.42 5.67
CA LEU A 108 16.16 0.35 5.80
C LEU A 108 16.79 -1.05 5.78
N THR A 109 17.98 -1.20 5.20
CA THR A 109 18.64 -2.50 5.08
C THR A 109 19.96 -2.59 5.85
N ASN A 110 20.68 -1.48 6.04
CA ASN A 110 21.98 -1.46 6.72
C ASN A 110 21.97 -0.68 8.05
N SER A 111 20.91 0.06 8.38
CA SER A 111 20.75 0.65 9.72
C SER A 111 20.04 -0.36 10.64
N PRO A 112 20.64 -0.75 11.76
CA PRO A 112 20.00 -1.63 12.74
C PRO A 112 18.65 -1.11 13.21
N ILE A 113 18.50 0.22 13.30
CA ILE A 113 17.30 0.88 13.82
C ILE A 113 16.19 0.92 12.78
N LEU A 114 16.48 1.40 11.57
CA LEU A 114 15.45 1.52 10.52
C LEU A 114 15.10 0.17 9.87
N GLY A 115 16.06 -0.74 9.75
CA GLY A 115 15.77 -2.13 9.38
C GLY A 115 14.91 -2.85 10.41
N SER A 116 15.11 -2.59 11.71
CA SER A 116 14.22 -3.12 12.75
C SER A 116 12.80 -2.57 12.68
N LEU A 117 12.63 -1.30 12.27
CA LEU A 117 11.31 -0.70 12.10
C LEU A 117 10.55 -1.29 10.92
N ALA A 118 11.20 -1.43 9.75
CA ALA A 118 10.59 -2.06 8.59
C ALA A 118 10.25 -3.53 8.86
N GLU A 119 11.17 -4.27 9.50
CA GLU A 119 10.91 -5.62 9.96
C GLU A 119 9.69 -5.71 10.88
N PHE A 120 9.60 -4.80 11.84
CA PHE A 120 8.46 -4.73 12.74
C PHE A 120 7.16 -4.45 11.97
N GLN A 121 7.14 -3.44 11.11
CA GLN A 121 5.96 -3.09 10.31
C GLN A 121 5.55 -4.21 9.35
N TYR A 122 6.49 -4.88 8.69
CA TYR A 122 6.19 -6.02 7.80
C TYR A 122 5.64 -7.22 8.57
N SER A 123 6.11 -7.43 9.79
CA SER A 123 5.53 -8.44 10.69
C SER A 123 4.14 -8.04 11.18
N GLN A 124 3.86 -6.75 11.37
CA GLN A 124 2.49 -6.27 11.66
C GLN A 124 1.57 -6.47 10.46
N ALA A 125 2.05 -6.17 9.25
CA ALA A 125 1.31 -6.37 8.00
C ALA A 125 0.91 -7.83 7.78
N GLU A 126 1.84 -8.76 8.03
CA GLU A 126 1.61 -10.21 7.98
C GLU A 126 0.56 -10.65 9.01
N LYS A 127 0.65 -10.18 10.26
CA LYS A 127 -0.36 -10.48 11.28
C LYS A 127 -1.75 -9.96 10.91
N PHE A 128 -1.81 -8.75 10.34
CA PHE A 128 -3.08 -8.18 9.88
C PHE A 128 -3.66 -8.98 8.72
N TYR A 129 -2.82 -9.39 7.76
CA TYR A 129 -3.20 -10.28 6.67
C TYR A 129 -3.81 -11.58 7.19
N GLU A 130 -3.12 -12.28 8.08
CA GLU A 130 -3.58 -13.54 8.63
C GLU A 130 -4.90 -13.41 9.39
N LYS A 131 -5.06 -12.32 10.17
CA LYS A 131 -6.33 -12.00 10.84
C LYS A 131 -7.48 -11.81 9.84
N VAL A 132 -7.26 -11.03 8.79
CA VAL A 132 -8.28 -10.76 7.76
C VAL A 132 -8.59 -12.03 6.98
N LYS A 133 -7.58 -12.79 6.55
CA LYS A 133 -7.72 -14.07 5.85
C LYS A 133 -8.52 -15.08 6.66
N ALA A 134 -8.22 -15.21 7.95
CA ALA A 134 -8.92 -16.12 8.85
C ALA A 134 -10.42 -15.81 8.97
N GLY A 135 -10.79 -14.52 8.97
CA GLY A 135 -12.18 -14.06 9.00
C GLY A 135 -12.90 -14.12 7.64
N ASN A 136 -12.17 -14.26 6.53
CA ASN A 136 -12.70 -14.17 5.17
C ASN A 136 -12.31 -15.39 4.30
N LYS A 137 -12.38 -16.60 4.88
CA LYS A 137 -11.96 -17.85 4.21
C LYS A 137 -12.60 -18.02 2.83
N GLY A 138 -11.77 -18.34 1.84
CA GLY A 138 -12.21 -18.59 0.46
C GLY A 138 -12.54 -17.34 -0.35
N LYS A 139 -12.47 -16.14 0.25
CA LYS A 139 -12.59 -14.89 -0.50
C LYS A 139 -11.25 -14.54 -1.14
N LYS A 140 -11.32 -13.92 -2.32
CA LYS A 140 -10.15 -13.37 -2.99
C LYS A 140 -9.62 -12.19 -2.18
N ILE A 141 -8.29 -12.10 -2.05
CA ILE A 141 -7.62 -11.00 -1.35
C ILE A 141 -6.69 -10.27 -2.32
N THR A 142 -6.77 -8.95 -2.34
CA THR A 142 -5.84 -8.04 -3.02
C THR A 142 -5.19 -7.11 -1.99
N LEU A 143 -3.87 -6.96 -2.06
CA LEU A 143 -3.12 -6.04 -1.20
C LEU A 143 -2.80 -4.76 -1.97
N LEU A 144 -3.01 -3.62 -1.32
CA LEU A 144 -2.72 -2.29 -1.83
C LEU A 144 -1.75 -1.59 -0.89
N GLY A 145 -0.85 -0.78 -1.43
CA GLY A 145 0.04 0.03 -0.60
C GLY A 145 0.90 1.00 -1.40
N HIS A 146 1.41 2.03 -0.72
CA HIS A 146 2.34 3.01 -1.28
C HIS A 146 3.58 3.13 -0.40
N SER A 147 4.76 3.35 -1.00
CA SER A 147 6.03 3.50 -0.27
C SER A 147 6.28 2.31 0.68
N LEU A 148 6.50 2.55 1.98
CA LEU A 148 6.68 1.49 2.97
C LEU A 148 5.49 0.53 3.06
N GLY A 149 4.27 1.02 2.87
CA GLY A 149 3.06 0.20 2.79
C GLY A 149 3.02 -0.70 1.55
N GLY A 150 3.58 -0.23 0.43
CA GLY A 150 3.79 -1.05 -0.77
C GLY A 150 4.83 -2.16 -0.54
N GLY A 151 5.89 -1.86 0.19
CA GLY A 151 6.88 -2.87 0.63
C GLY A 151 6.28 -3.90 1.60
N ALA A 152 5.38 -3.47 2.48
CA ALA A 152 4.62 -4.35 3.36
C ALA A 152 3.71 -5.30 2.56
N ALA A 153 2.95 -4.77 1.59
CA ALA A 153 2.10 -5.57 0.69
C ALA A 153 2.91 -6.63 -0.07
N ASN A 154 4.04 -6.23 -0.66
CA ASN A 154 4.95 -7.12 -1.37
C ASN A 154 5.57 -8.18 -0.44
N THR A 155 5.93 -7.80 0.79
CA THR A 155 6.50 -8.72 1.78
C THR A 155 5.48 -9.78 2.20
N VAL A 156 4.23 -9.39 2.48
CA VAL A 156 3.15 -10.33 2.80
C VAL A 156 2.94 -11.31 1.65
N ALA A 157 2.85 -10.83 0.41
CA ALA A 157 2.72 -11.71 -0.75
C ALA A 157 3.91 -12.66 -0.94
N LEU A 158 5.13 -12.21 -0.62
CA LEU A 158 6.33 -13.02 -0.73
C LEU A 158 6.40 -14.12 0.36
N ARG A 159 5.94 -13.81 1.57
CA ARG A 159 5.87 -14.76 2.70
C ARG A 159 4.76 -15.81 2.52
N HIS A 160 3.72 -15.47 1.77
CA HIS A 160 2.52 -16.27 1.52
C HIS A 160 2.33 -16.61 0.04
N GLN A 161 3.38 -17.10 -0.63
CA GLN A 161 3.33 -17.42 -2.06
C GLN A 161 2.27 -18.48 -2.40
N GLU A 162 1.95 -19.38 -1.46
CA GLU A 162 0.91 -20.40 -1.59
C GLU A 162 -0.50 -19.83 -1.80
N ASP A 163 -0.74 -18.60 -1.34
CA ASP A 163 -2.04 -17.95 -1.42
C ASP A 163 -2.29 -17.25 -2.76
N ASN A 164 -1.25 -17.10 -3.60
CA ASN A 164 -1.33 -16.46 -4.91
C ASN A 164 -2.03 -15.09 -4.84
N ILE A 165 -1.60 -14.25 -3.89
CA ILE A 165 -2.19 -12.96 -3.54
C ILE A 165 -1.94 -11.90 -4.62
N ASN A 166 -2.98 -11.16 -5.04
CA ASN A 166 -2.79 -10.03 -5.95
C ASN A 166 -2.22 -8.83 -5.18
N VAL A 167 -1.26 -8.12 -5.77
CA VAL A 167 -0.70 -6.90 -5.18
C VAL A 167 -0.73 -5.78 -6.20
N LEU A 168 -1.14 -4.58 -5.77
CA LEU A 168 -0.87 -3.33 -6.45
C LEU A 168 -0.13 -2.40 -5.49
N ALA A 169 1.16 -2.22 -5.75
CA ALA A 169 2.02 -1.36 -4.95
C ALA A 169 2.49 -0.14 -5.75
N LEU A 170 2.51 1.03 -5.12
CA LEU A 170 2.94 2.28 -5.74
C LEU A 170 4.22 2.78 -5.09
N ASN A 171 5.26 3.02 -5.90
CA ASN A 171 6.60 3.40 -5.45
C ASN A 171 7.04 2.60 -4.20
N PRO A 172 6.96 1.25 -4.20
CA PRO A 172 7.12 0.48 -2.97
C PRO A 172 8.56 0.52 -2.45
N ALA A 173 8.69 0.48 -1.13
CA ALA A 173 9.93 0.08 -0.49
C ALA A 173 10.27 -1.38 -0.86
N PRO A 174 11.56 -1.75 -0.91
CA PRO A 174 11.96 -3.11 -1.21
C PRO A 174 11.61 -4.05 -0.05
N VAL A 175 11.52 -5.34 -0.37
CA VAL A 175 11.44 -6.39 0.67
C VAL A 175 12.79 -6.53 1.38
N LEU A 176 12.79 -7.09 2.58
CA LEU A 176 14.03 -7.29 3.34
C LEU A 176 14.88 -8.40 2.72
N ASN A 177 16.20 -8.24 2.72
CA ASN A 177 17.13 -9.27 2.22
C ASN A 177 16.91 -10.63 2.88
N LYS A 178 16.58 -10.67 4.18
CA LYS A 178 16.27 -11.92 4.88
C LYS A 178 15.03 -12.64 4.32
N ASP A 179 14.03 -11.89 3.84
CA ASP A 179 12.85 -12.45 3.21
C ASP A 179 13.21 -12.96 1.80
N VAL A 180 14.06 -12.25 1.06
CA VAL A 180 14.60 -12.74 -0.22
C VAL A 180 15.39 -14.03 -0.04
N VAL A 181 16.25 -14.13 0.97
CA VAL A 181 17.02 -15.34 1.27
C VAL A 181 16.10 -16.51 1.62
N LYS A 182 15.01 -16.25 2.35
CA LYS A 182 14.10 -17.31 2.83
C LYS A 182 13.09 -17.75 1.78
N TYR A 183 12.53 -16.82 1.01
CA TYR A 183 11.38 -17.04 0.13
C TYR A 183 11.72 -16.85 -1.37
N GLY A 184 12.95 -16.43 -1.67
CA GLY A 184 13.42 -16.14 -3.03
C GLY A 184 13.10 -14.72 -3.49
N TYR A 185 13.48 -14.42 -4.74
CA TYR A 185 13.32 -13.09 -5.34
C TYR A 185 11.86 -12.74 -5.72
N GLY A 186 10.94 -13.72 -5.70
CA GLY A 186 9.54 -13.49 -6.10
C GLY A 186 9.34 -13.12 -7.58
N THR A 187 10.30 -13.42 -8.46
CA THR A 187 10.24 -13.06 -9.90
C THR A 187 9.12 -13.78 -10.67
N ASN A 188 8.60 -14.88 -10.11
CA ASN A 188 7.48 -15.66 -10.63
C ASN A 188 6.10 -15.14 -10.18
N MET A 189 6.02 -14.17 -9.26
CA MET A 189 4.78 -13.63 -8.70
C MET A 189 4.08 -12.67 -9.67
N LYS A 190 3.52 -13.22 -10.77
CA LYS A 190 2.90 -12.44 -11.88
C LYS A 190 1.68 -11.61 -11.47
N ASN A 191 1.05 -11.97 -10.37
CA ASN A 191 -0.10 -11.30 -9.76
C ASN A 191 0.30 -10.09 -8.90
N CYS A 192 1.59 -9.92 -8.60
CA CYS A 192 2.12 -8.79 -7.87
C CYS A 192 2.62 -7.74 -8.87
N ARG A 193 2.01 -6.55 -8.83
CA ARG A 193 2.34 -5.43 -9.73
C ARG A 193 2.79 -4.23 -8.91
N SER A 194 3.99 -3.76 -9.19
CA SER A 194 4.54 -2.53 -8.62
C SER A 194 4.63 -1.46 -9.71
N LEU A 195 3.98 -0.31 -9.50
CA LEU A 195 4.10 0.84 -10.37
C LEU A 195 5.10 1.82 -9.77
N ILE A 196 6.04 2.27 -10.58
CA ILE A 196 7.14 3.10 -10.11
C ILE A 196 7.27 4.34 -10.99
N ASN A 197 7.26 5.51 -10.36
CA ASN A 197 7.63 6.77 -11.00
C ASN A 197 9.16 6.83 -11.16
N GLU A 198 9.62 7.16 -12.37
CA GLU A 198 11.04 7.20 -12.70
C GLU A 198 11.86 8.21 -11.88
N TYR A 199 11.22 9.28 -11.42
CA TYR A 199 11.83 10.30 -10.58
C TYR A 199 11.57 10.07 -9.10
N ASP A 200 10.95 8.95 -8.73
CA ASP A 200 10.79 8.60 -7.33
C ASP A 200 12.18 8.31 -6.70
N PRO A 201 12.54 9.01 -5.62
CA PRO A 201 13.87 8.88 -5.03
C PRO A 201 14.12 7.48 -4.44
N LEU A 202 13.06 6.77 -4.01
CA LEU A 202 13.17 5.40 -3.53
C LEU A 202 13.57 4.46 -4.66
N TYR A 203 13.03 4.67 -5.86
CA TYR A 203 13.43 3.86 -7.03
C TYR A 203 14.87 4.08 -7.45
N GLY A 204 15.33 5.34 -7.43
CA GLY A 204 16.74 5.66 -7.70
C GLY A 204 17.67 4.94 -6.72
N ALA A 205 17.29 4.88 -5.44
CA ALA A 205 18.04 4.19 -4.42
C ALA A 205 17.99 2.66 -4.58
N ILE A 206 16.84 2.08 -4.95
CA ILE A 206 16.71 0.63 -5.22
C ILE A 206 17.60 0.23 -6.40
N LYS A 207 17.77 1.07 -7.42
CA LYS A 207 18.70 0.78 -8.52
C LYS A 207 20.17 0.83 -8.14
N ALA A 208 20.52 1.68 -7.18
CA ALA A 208 21.89 1.85 -6.72
C ALA A 208 22.34 0.73 -5.74
N THR A 209 21.42 -0.16 -5.36
CA THR A 209 21.58 -1.19 -4.34
C THR A 209 21.00 -2.51 -4.86
N ASP A 210 21.42 -3.68 -4.36
CA ASP A 210 20.87 -4.97 -4.83
C ASP A 210 19.52 -5.31 -4.18
N PHE A 211 18.65 -4.32 -3.94
CA PHE A 211 17.36 -4.54 -3.30
C PHE A 211 16.29 -5.03 -4.25
N VAL A 212 15.32 -5.75 -3.68
CA VAL A 212 14.34 -6.52 -4.44
C VAL A 212 12.94 -5.94 -4.28
N ILE A 213 12.28 -5.75 -5.42
CA ILE A 213 10.82 -5.61 -5.51
C ILE A 213 10.32 -6.90 -6.21
N PRO A 214 9.49 -7.73 -5.56
CA PRO A 214 9.00 -8.97 -6.15
C PRO A 214 7.95 -8.71 -7.24
N GLY A 215 7.73 -9.70 -8.10
CA GLY A 215 6.72 -9.67 -9.14
C GLY A 215 7.05 -8.78 -10.33
N GLN A 216 6.02 -8.18 -10.91
CA GLN A 216 6.11 -7.35 -12.11
C GLN A 216 6.30 -5.88 -11.73
N VAL A 217 7.34 -5.25 -12.28
CA VAL A 217 7.64 -3.84 -12.06
C VAL A 217 7.36 -3.06 -13.35
N TYR A 218 6.49 -2.06 -13.26
CA TYR A 218 6.13 -1.18 -14.36
C TYR A 218 6.62 0.23 -14.06
N LYS A 219 7.45 0.75 -14.95
CA LYS A 219 7.97 2.12 -14.86
C LYS A 219 7.01 3.07 -15.57
N MET A 220 6.61 4.13 -14.90
CA MET A 220 5.86 5.24 -15.48
C MET A 220 6.85 6.32 -15.92
N GLU A 221 6.88 6.58 -17.23
CA GLU A 221 7.70 7.64 -17.84
C GLU A 221 6.88 8.95 -17.85
N ASN A 222 7.49 10.07 -17.47
CA ASN A 222 6.89 11.42 -17.33
C ASN A 222 6.15 11.75 -16.00
N GLY A 223 6.70 11.26 -14.89
CA GLY A 223 6.96 12.12 -13.73
C GLY A 223 5.85 12.63 -12.83
N ASP A 224 4.58 12.28 -13.03
CA ASP A 224 3.61 12.64 -12.00
C ASP A 224 2.44 11.65 -11.88
N ILE A 225 2.44 10.90 -10.78
CA ILE A 225 1.32 10.03 -10.38
C ILE A 225 0.08 10.89 -10.06
N SER A 226 0.25 12.18 -9.75
CA SER A 226 -0.87 13.11 -9.51
C SER A 226 -1.75 13.31 -10.74
N VAL A 227 -1.23 13.07 -11.97
CA VAL A 227 -2.01 13.21 -13.21
C VAL A 227 -3.03 12.08 -13.38
N PHE A 228 -2.86 10.98 -12.63
CA PHE A 228 -3.77 9.84 -12.58
C PHE A 228 -4.61 9.76 -11.28
N LEU A 229 -4.49 10.74 -10.35
CA LEU A 229 -5.11 10.73 -9.00
C LEU A 229 -6.08 11.89 -8.70
#